data_AF-A0A354XBB4-F1
#
_entry.id   AF-A0A354XBB4-F1
#
_cell.length_a   1.000
_cell.length_b   1.000
_cell.length_c   1.000
_cell.angle_alpha   90.00
_cell.angle_beta   90.00
_cell.angle_gamma   90.00
#
_symmetry.space_group_name_H-M   'P 1'
#
loop_
_entity.id
_entity.type
_entity.pdbx_description
1 polymer ?
#
loop_
_entity_poly.entity_id
_entity_poly.type
_entity_poly.pdbx_seq_one_letter_code
_entity_poly.pdbx_strand_id
1 'polypeptide(L)'
;MGSLQFPILIARTGQEQAPQGEDTYYLVGRNGTFLHKRTGIVEALVSVPDIPQLAFVETWAELDVPRIPLALFAQIWHFFREIYKKMHSEAVALLFYDESTRQWFVDIPEQQVQGAGVHYDDRAQKDGCVKAGTIHSHCDFQAGHSGGDQHDERHFDGLHITIGHVPSDHPTVSVCVAVNGHRFMKSVDDYLEGVHMGEYKVEIFTSPRMVRHKNQDPQAYKRSRYRPQGTGNKTSGFFSTVVDFMLPPPPPPVFPEPPSTMGSLPDPIPPPTKSKRMQTGVCVDFPEGTSLSDYDFPQEWISRVTRYAPPAPVHVQVATPAAWSSPTHVTHERRGSSRRYWNDEEWILKDIPPPLEVEIDHSEDVDINQPSPPKGKP
;
A
#
# COMPACT_ATOMS: atom_id res chain seq x y z
N MET A 1 -41.12 -9.78 -24.53
CA MET A 1 -40.38 -10.37 -23.38
C MET A 1 -41.17 -10.00 -22.14
N GLY A 2 -41.61 -10.97 -21.34
CA GLY A 2 -42.42 -10.69 -20.15
C GLY A 2 -41.62 -9.85 -19.16
N SER A 3 -42.23 -8.81 -18.58
CA SER A 3 -41.63 -8.06 -17.48
C SER A 3 -41.40 -9.02 -16.31
N LEU A 4 -40.15 -9.23 -15.92
CA LEU A 4 -39.83 -9.86 -14.65
C LEU A 4 -40.41 -8.97 -13.55
N GLN A 5 -41.51 -9.43 -12.92
CA GLN A 5 -42.13 -8.78 -11.78
C GLN A 5 -41.82 -9.63 -10.55
N PHE A 6 -40.72 -9.33 -9.88
CA PHE A 6 -40.53 -9.73 -8.49
C PHE A 6 -40.46 -8.45 -7.66
N PRO A 7 -41.14 -8.38 -6.49
CA PRO A 7 -41.08 -7.18 -5.68
C PRO A 7 -39.69 -6.98 -5.08
N ILE A 8 -39.29 -5.70 -4.98
CA ILE A 8 -38.14 -5.27 -4.18
C ILE A 8 -38.67 -4.34 -3.09
N LEU A 9 -38.51 -4.75 -1.84
CA LEU A 9 -38.89 -4.00 -0.65
C LEU A 9 -37.66 -3.30 -0.07
N ILE A 10 -37.79 -2.04 0.33
CA ILE A 10 -36.70 -1.28 0.97
C ILE A 10 -37.01 -1.17 2.47
N ALA A 11 -36.18 -1.77 3.32
CA ALA A 11 -36.32 -1.72 4.78
C ALA A 11 -35.88 -0.35 5.32
N ARG A 12 -36.82 0.59 5.46
CA ARG A 12 -36.56 1.94 5.98
C ARG A 12 -36.71 2.00 7.49
N THR A 13 -37.69 1.29 8.03
CA THR A 13 -38.14 1.30 9.42
C THR A 13 -38.00 -0.07 10.10
N GLY A 14 -37.86 -1.14 9.31
CA GLY A 14 -37.88 -2.51 9.80
C GLY A 14 -39.29 -3.04 10.07
N GLN A 15 -40.33 -2.26 9.74
CA GLN A 15 -41.75 -2.62 9.88
C GLN A 15 -42.45 -2.74 8.52
N GLU A 16 -41.68 -2.75 7.43
CA GLU A 16 -42.22 -2.88 6.09
C GLU A 16 -42.95 -4.22 5.92
N GLN A 17 -44.18 -4.16 5.41
CA GLN A 17 -45.00 -5.34 5.20
C GLN A 17 -44.55 -6.08 3.94
N ALA A 18 -44.58 -7.41 4.03
CA ALA A 18 -44.34 -8.27 2.87
C ALA A 18 -45.33 -7.94 1.74
N PRO A 19 -44.89 -7.96 0.47
CA PRO A 19 -45.78 -7.76 -0.67
C PRO A 19 -46.92 -8.78 -0.66
N GLN A 20 -48.15 -8.30 -0.81
CA GLN A 20 -49.33 -9.15 -0.66
C GLN A 20 -49.40 -10.18 -1.79
N GLY A 21 -49.51 -11.47 -1.42
CA GLY A 21 -49.69 -12.56 -2.38
C GLY A 21 -48.41 -13.03 -3.07
N GLU A 22 -47.24 -12.55 -2.64
CA GLU A 22 -45.95 -12.88 -3.25
C GLU A 22 -45.15 -13.84 -2.36
N ASP A 23 -44.92 -15.06 -2.85
CA ASP A 23 -44.12 -16.07 -2.16
C ASP A 23 -42.60 -15.85 -2.34
N THR A 24 -42.19 -14.89 -3.18
CA THR A 24 -40.78 -14.60 -3.43
C THR A 24 -40.59 -13.11 -3.68
N TYR A 25 -39.74 -12.47 -2.89
CA TYR A 25 -39.39 -11.05 -3.04
C TYR A 25 -37.99 -10.77 -2.52
N TYR A 26 -37.41 -9.65 -2.92
CA TYR A 26 -36.14 -9.18 -2.36
C TYR A 26 -36.38 -8.08 -1.33
N LEU A 27 -35.61 -8.08 -0.25
CA LEU A 27 -35.57 -7.03 0.75
C LEU A 27 -34.17 -6.39 0.74
N VAL A 28 -34.12 -5.07 0.61
CA VAL A 28 -32.87 -4.30 0.70
C VAL A 28 -32.87 -3.58 2.05
N GLY A 29 -31.87 -3.85 2.88
CA GLY A 29 -31.67 -3.18 4.17
C GLY A 29 -30.26 -2.60 4.30
N ARG A 30 -29.99 -1.91 5.42
CA ARG A 30 -28.68 -1.31 5.70
C ARG A 30 -27.52 -2.32 5.60
N ASN A 31 -27.77 -3.58 5.95
CA ASN A 31 -26.78 -4.66 5.98
C ASN A 31 -26.78 -5.54 4.72
N GLY A 32 -27.42 -5.09 3.63
CA GLY A 32 -27.33 -5.73 2.32
C GLY A 32 -28.67 -6.13 1.71
N THR A 33 -28.60 -7.05 0.76
CA THR A 33 -29.74 -7.58 0.02
C THR A 33 -30.11 -8.96 0.54
N PHE A 34 -31.41 -9.23 0.65
CA PHE A 34 -31.96 -10.47 1.16
C PHE A 34 -33.01 -11.01 0.21
N LEU A 35 -33.09 -12.32 0.07
CA LEU A 35 -34.14 -13.01 -0.66
C LEU A 35 -35.11 -13.62 0.35
N HIS A 36 -36.36 -13.18 0.30
CA HIS A 36 -37.46 -13.92 0.90
C HIS A 36 -37.96 -14.97 -0.09
N LYS A 37 -38.17 -16.19 0.41
CA LYS A 37 -38.78 -17.27 -0.37
C LYS A 37 -39.63 -18.17 0.53
N ARG A 38 -40.84 -18.43 0.08
CA ARG A 38 -41.75 -19.43 0.64
C ARG A 38 -41.94 -20.57 -0.37
N THR A 39 -41.61 -21.79 0.03
CA THR A 39 -41.81 -23.02 -0.77
C THR A 39 -42.52 -24.07 0.05
N GLY A 40 -43.86 -24.00 0.13
CA GLY A 40 -44.73 -24.97 0.80
C GLY A 40 -44.44 -25.14 2.30
N ILE A 41 -43.34 -25.82 2.63
CA ILE A 41 -42.89 -26.15 3.98
C ILE A 41 -41.71 -25.29 4.47
N VAL A 42 -41.06 -24.50 3.61
CA VAL A 42 -39.95 -23.61 3.99
C VAL A 42 -40.37 -22.17 3.76
N GLU A 43 -40.10 -21.31 4.75
CA GLU A 43 -40.11 -19.87 4.62
C GLU A 43 -38.78 -19.34 5.15
N ALA A 44 -38.09 -18.54 4.35
CA ALA A 44 -36.77 -18.02 4.71
C ALA A 44 -36.58 -16.61 4.18
N LEU A 45 -35.81 -15.81 4.92
CA LEU A 45 -35.24 -14.54 4.50
C LEU A 45 -33.73 -14.65 4.70
N VAL A 46 -32.97 -14.73 3.60
CA VAL A 46 -31.53 -15.01 3.66
C VAL A 46 -30.76 -13.95 2.89
N SER A 47 -29.56 -13.61 3.37
CA SER A 47 -28.67 -12.69 2.66
C SER A 47 -28.25 -13.30 1.33
N VAL A 48 -28.25 -12.47 0.29
CA VAL A 48 -27.83 -12.83 -1.06
C VAL A 48 -26.85 -11.78 -1.59
N PRO A 49 -25.81 -12.19 -2.33
CA PRO A 49 -24.80 -11.26 -2.83
C PRO A 49 -25.31 -10.38 -3.98
N ASP A 50 -26.27 -10.88 -4.76
CA ASP A 50 -26.80 -10.22 -5.95
C ASP A 50 -28.27 -10.63 -6.25
N ILE A 51 -28.83 -10.00 -7.29
CA ILE A 51 -30.14 -10.32 -7.86
C ILE A 51 -29.90 -10.72 -9.32
N PRO A 52 -29.75 -12.04 -9.65
CA PRO A 52 -29.28 -12.50 -10.95
C PRO A 52 -30.11 -12.04 -12.17
N GLN A 53 -31.36 -11.65 -11.95
CA GLN A 53 -32.27 -11.18 -13.00
C GLN A 53 -32.11 -9.69 -13.32
N LEU A 54 -31.40 -8.92 -12.47
CA LEU A 54 -31.08 -7.52 -12.74
C LEU A 54 -29.82 -7.43 -13.60
N ALA A 55 -29.72 -6.36 -14.38
CA ALA A 55 -28.53 -6.09 -15.16
C ALA A 55 -27.34 -5.83 -14.23
N PHE A 56 -26.17 -6.30 -14.64
CA PHE A 56 -24.92 -5.86 -14.04
C PHE A 56 -24.73 -4.36 -14.29
N VAL A 57 -24.45 -3.60 -13.22
CA VAL A 57 -24.13 -2.18 -13.31
C VAL A 57 -22.64 -2.02 -13.04
N GLU A 58 -21.90 -1.57 -14.05
CA GLU A 58 -20.50 -1.25 -13.87
C GLU A 58 -20.37 0.04 -13.04
N THR A 59 -19.58 -0.03 -11.96
CA THR A 59 -19.27 1.12 -11.12
C THR A 59 -18.20 1.97 -11.79
N TRP A 60 -18.36 3.28 -11.75
CA TRP A 60 -17.40 4.24 -12.27
C TRP A 60 -17.40 5.50 -11.39
N ALA A 61 -16.32 6.27 -11.47
CA ALA A 61 -16.23 7.61 -10.90
C ALA A 61 -15.40 8.49 -11.82
N GLU A 62 -15.79 9.75 -12.00
CA GLU A 62 -15.04 10.78 -12.74
C GLU A 62 -15.07 12.10 -11.97
N LEU A 63 -14.03 12.91 -12.10
CA LEU A 63 -14.04 14.30 -11.67
C LEU A 63 -14.25 15.20 -12.90
N ASP A 64 -15.26 16.07 -12.87
CA ASP A 64 -15.45 17.10 -13.90
C ASP A 64 -14.56 18.33 -13.61
N VAL A 65 -13.27 18.17 -13.91
CA VAL A 65 -12.24 19.17 -13.71
C VAL A 65 -11.36 19.26 -14.95
N PRO A 66 -10.77 20.43 -15.27
CA PRO A 66 -9.69 20.46 -16.24
C PRO A 66 -8.50 19.66 -15.72
N ARG A 67 -7.64 19.20 -16.63
CA ARG A 67 -6.38 18.59 -16.26
C ARG A 67 -5.55 19.53 -15.38
N ILE A 68 -4.79 18.97 -14.45
CA ILE A 68 -3.77 19.69 -13.70
C ILE A 68 -2.76 20.23 -14.71
N PRO A 69 -2.50 21.55 -14.74
CA PRO A 69 -1.57 22.14 -15.70
C PRO A 69 -0.18 21.54 -15.58
N LEU A 70 0.50 21.36 -16.72
CA LEU A 70 1.85 20.78 -16.77
C LEU A 70 2.80 21.50 -15.81
N ALA A 71 2.73 22.84 -15.77
CA ALA A 71 3.59 23.64 -14.92
C ALA A 71 3.39 23.33 -13.43
N LEU A 72 2.14 23.18 -12.98
CA LEU A 72 1.84 22.85 -11.59
C LEU A 72 2.30 21.43 -11.24
N PHE A 73 2.03 20.45 -12.12
CA PHE A 73 2.51 19.08 -11.94
C PHE A 73 4.05 19.02 -11.87
N ALA A 74 4.74 19.71 -12.77
CA ALA A 74 6.20 19.76 -12.81
C ALA A 74 6.78 20.43 -11.57
N GLN A 75 6.17 21.51 -11.05
CA GLN A 75 6.59 22.13 -9.79
C GLN A 75 6.51 21.15 -8.61
N ILE A 76 5.40 20.43 -8.49
CA ILE A 76 5.18 19.44 -7.44
C ILE A 76 6.19 18.29 -7.57
N TRP A 77 6.41 17.79 -8.79
CA TRP A 77 7.39 16.74 -9.04
C TRP A 77 8.82 17.20 -8.75
N HIS A 78 9.19 18.42 -9.14
CA HIS A 78 10.49 19.00 -8.84
C HIS A 78 10.69 19.14 -7.32
N PHE A 79 9.66 19.60 -6.60
CA PHE A 79 9.65 19.61 -5.14
C PHE A 79 9.92 18.23 -4.54
N PHE A 80 9.22 17.19 -4.98
CA PHE A 80 9.46 15.83 -4.49
C PHE A 80 10.88 15.34 -4.80
N ARG A 81 11.42 15.67 -5.98
CA ARG A 81 12.79 15.33 -6.36
C ARG A 81 13.80 16.00 -5.42
N GLU A 82 13.56 17.23 -5.01
CA GLU A 82 14.40 17.92 -4.03
C GLU A 82 14.26 17.34 -2.62
N ILE A 83 13.06 16.97 -2.19
CA ILE A 83 12.86 16.26 -0.93
C ILE A 83 13.60 14.92 -0.93
N TYR A 84 13.50 14.14 -2.00
CA TYR A 84 14.24 12.88 -2.11
C TYR A 84 15.76 13.09 -2.06
N LYS A 85 16.30 14.11 -2.75
CA LYS A 85 17.74 14.43 -2.70
C LYS A 85 18.21 14.79 -1.30
N LYS A 86 17.42 15.56 -0.55
CA LYS A 86 17.77 16.02 0.81
C LYS A 86 17.53 14.96 1.88
N MET A 87 16.44 14.22 1.74
CA MET A 87 15.84 13.41 2.81
C MET A 87 15.56 11.96 2.44
N HIS A 88 15.78 11.52 1.20
CA HIS A 88 15.51 10.14 0.76
C HIS A 88 14.16 9.62 1.30
N SER A 89 13.14 10.47 1.23
CA SER A 89 11.85 10.28 1.86
C SER A 89 10.73 10.66 0.92
N GLU A 90 9.55 10.15 1.22
CA GLU A 90 8.31 10.54 0.57
C GLU A 90 7.89 11.94 1.03
N ALA A 91 6.95 12.52 0.31
CA ALA A 91 6.29 13.79 0.61
C ALA A 91 4.93 13.83 -0.07
N VAL A 92 4.03 14.65 0.47
CA VAL A 92 2.67 14.84 -0.03
C VAL A 92 2.38 16.31 -0.28
N ALA A 93 1.50 16.57 -1.24
CA ALA A 93 0.88 17.84 -1.49
C ALA A 93 -0.65 17.67 -1.56
N LEU A 94 -1.38 18.66 -1.05
CA LEU A 94 -2.84 18.70 -1.09
C LEU A 94 -3.29 19.48 -2.33
N LEU A 95 -4.21 18.88 -3.08
CA LEU A 95 -4.79 19.51 -4.26
C LEU A 95 -6.07 20.23 -3.88
N PHE A 96 -6.15 21.50 -4.26
CA PHE A 96 -7.35 22.32 -4.12
C PHE A 96 -7.85 22.75 -5.50
N TYR A 97 -9.16 22.79 -5.64
CA TYR A 97 -9.81 23.17 -6.89
C TYR A 97 -10.83 24.27 -6.65
N ASP A 98 -10.70 25.38 -7.38
CA ASP A 98 -11.69 26.45 -7.39
C ASP A 98 -12.68 26.19 -8.55
N GLU A 99 -13.91 25.83 -8.20
CA GLU A 99 -14.96 25.53 -9.17
C GLU A 99 -15.39 26.76 -9.99
N SER A 100 -15.26 27.97 -9.42
CA SER A 100 -15.69 29.21 -10.06
C SER A 100 -14.74 29.67 -11.15
N THR A 101 -13.43 29.50 -10.92
CA THR A 101 -12.37 29.86 -11.88
C THR A 101 -11.88 28.67 -12.70
N ARG A 102 -12.27 27.45 -12.31
CA ARG A 102 -11.77 26.17 -12.83
C ARG A 102 -10.25 26.03 -12.71
N GLN A 103 -9.67 26.51 -11.62
CA GLN A 103 -8.22 26.53 -11.40
C GLN A 103 -7.80 25.56 -10.30
N TRP A 104 -6.61 24.98 -10.50
CA TRP A 104 -5.94 24.14 -9.52
C TRP A 104 -5.00 24.97 -8.65
N PHE A 105 -4.98 24.64 -7.37
CA PHE A 105 -4.05 25.15 -6.38
C PHE A 105 -3.44 23.99 -5.61
N VAL A 106 -2.26 24.22 -5.06
CA VAL A 106 -1.57 23.25 -4.23
C VAL A 106 -1.22 23.88 -2.89
N ASP A 107 -1.38 23.10 -1.83
CA ASP A 107 -0.85 23.42 -0.51
C ASP A 107 0.11 22.30 -0.10
N ILE A 108 1.26 22.69 0.47
CA ILE A 108 2.18 21.73 1.08
C ILE A 108 1.89 21.78 2.58
N PRO A 109 1.27 20.75 3.17
CA PRO A 109 0.99 20.74 4.59
C PRO A 109 2.28 20.59 5.39
N GLU A 110 2.26 21.00 6.66
CA GLU A 110 3.31 20.57 7.59
C GLU A 110 3.30 19.05 7.69
N GLN A 111 4.47 18.45 7.49
CA GLN A 111 4.58 17.00 7.37
C GLN A 111 5.89 16.45 7.96
N GLN A 112 5.78 15.28 8.55
CA GLN A 112 6.86 14.46 9.07
C GLN A 112 7.04 13.25 8.15
N VAL A 113 8.23 13.15 7.55
CA VAL A 113 8.50 12.20 6.48
C VAL A 113 9.44 11.08 6.92
N GLN A 114 9.22 9.90 6.36
CA GLN A 114 10.03 8.69 6.50
C GLN A 114 10.29 8.08 5.12
N GLY A 115 11.11 7.03 5.05
CA GLY A 115 11.49 6.41 3.77
C GLY A 115 10.34 5.74 3.02
N ALA A 116 9.22 5.45 3.69
CA ALA A 116 8.05 4.74 3.14
C ALA A 116 6.74 5.20 3.82
N GLY A 117 6.62 6.51 4.12
CA GLY A 117 5.42 7.06 4.70
C GLY A 117 5.55 8.53 5.10
N VAL A 118 4.41 9.21 5.15
CA VAL A 118 4.29 10.63 5.49
C VAL A 118 3.16 10.82 6.49
N HIS A 119 3.42 11.52 7.59
CA HIS A 119 2.38 12.05 8.47
C HIS A 119 2.23 13.54 8.20
N TYR A 120 1.02 14.01 7.94
CA TYR A 120 0.77 15.40 7.58
C TYR A 120 -0.53 15.92 8.17
N ASP A 121 -0.62 17.24 8.33
CA ASP A 121 -1.88 17.90 8.69
C ASP A 121 -2.79 17.99 7.46
N ASP A 122 -3.88 17.24 7.46
CA ASP A 122 -4.86 17.19 6.37
C ASP A 122 -5.99 18.23 6.52
N ARG A 123 -5.95 19.07 7.56
CA ARG A 123 -7.00 20.04 7.89
C ARG A 123 -6.94 21.31 7.07
N ALA A 124 -5.92 21.49 6.24
CA ALA A 124 -5.79 22.65 5.38
C ALA A 124 -7.10 22.89 4.61
N GLN A 125 -7.56 24.14 4.64
CA GLN A 125 -8.72 24.63 3.91
C GLN A 125 -8.27 25.84 3.10
N LYS A 126 -8.87 26.03 1.94
CA LYS A 126 -8.63 27.19 1.10
C LYS A 126 -9.97 27.80 0.73
N ASP A 127 -10.16 29.07 1.13
CA ASP A 127 -11.42 29.77 0.90
C ASP A 127 -11.80 29.76 -0.58
N GLY A 128 -13.06 29.40 -0.85
CA GLY A 128 -13.59 29.29 -2.22
C GLY A 128 -13.09 28.09 -3.02
N CYS A 129 -12.32 27.18 -2.42
CA CYS A 129 -11.82 25.98 -3.08
C CYS A 129 -12.31 24.70 -2.38
N VAL A 130 -12.52 23.65 -3.17
CA VAL A 130 -12.73 22.28 -2.70
C VAL A 130 -11.37 21.61 -2.52
N LYS A 131 -11.16 20.93 -1.39
CA LYS A 131 -10.01 20.03 -1.22
C LYS A 131 -10.26 18.80 -2.10
N ALA A 132 -9.63 18.75 -3.26
CA ALA A 132 -9.99 17.89 -4.38
C ALA A 132 -9.17 16.58 -4.44
N GLY A 133 -8.16 16.43 -3.60
CA GLY A 133 -7.41 15.19 -3.45
C GLY A 133 -5.97 15.41 -3.01
N THR A 134 -5.10 14.45 -3.31
CA THR A 134 -3.68 14.50 -2.94
C THR A 134 -2.78 14.07 -4.09
N ILE A 135 -1.53 14.53 -4.02
CA ILE A 135 -0.45 13.98 -4.81
C ILE A 135 0.73 13.68 -3.90
N HIS A 136 1.29 12.47 -3.96
CA HIS A 136 2.42 12.07 -3.13
C HIS A 136 3.51 11.35 -3.91
N SER A 137 4.67 11.20 -3.29
CA SER A 137 5.85 10.62 -3.91
C SER A 137 6.25 9.27 -3.31
N HIS A 138 6.75 8.38 -4.15
CA HIS A 138 7.31 7.07 -3.82
C HIS A 138 8.81 7.07 -4.18
N CYS A 139 9.64 7.81 -3.44
CA CYS A 139 11.11 7.85 -3.52
C CYS A 139 11.71 7.36 -4.86
N ASP A 140 12.50 6.28 -4.85
CA ASP A 140 12.95 5.55 -6.05
C ASP A 140 12.22 4.20 -6.21
N PHE A 141 10.95 4.16 -5.79
CA PHE A 141 10.07 3.01 -5.94
C PHE A 141 9.05 3.26 -7.04
N GLN A 142 8.47 2.19 -7.58
CA GLN A 142 7.40 2.32 -8.57
C GLN A 142 6.16 2.97 -7.93
N ALA A 143 5.46 3.81 -8.69
CA ALA A 143 4.15 4.33 -8.32
C ALA A 143 3.17 3.17 -8.19
N GLY A 144 2.69 2.93 -6.97
CA GLY A 144 1.72 1.89 -6.67
C GLY A 144 1.39 1.96 -5.20
N HIS A 145 0.11 1.99 -4.86
CA HIS A 145 -0.34 2.29 -3.51
C HIS A 145 0.07 1.20 -2.51
N SER A 146 0.75 1.61 -1.44
CA SER A 146 1.00 0.79 -0.26
C SER A 146 -0.30 0.55 0.52
N GLY A 147 -0.26 -0.35 1.52
CA GLY A 147 -1.40 -0.56 2.41
C GLY A 147 -1.76 0.66 3.26
N GLY A 148 -0.79 1.55 3.53
CA GLY A 148 -1.00 2.83 4.24
C GLY A 148 -1.76 3.84 3.40
N ASP A 149 -1.41 3.98 2.12
CA ASP A 149 -2.13 4.86 1.19
C ASP A 149 -3.60 4.42 1.06
N GLN A 150 -3.85 3.11 1.10
CA GLN A 150 -5.21 2.53 1.11
C GLN A 150 -6.00 2.83 2.38
N HIS A 151 -5.36 3.20 3.47
CA HIS A 151 -6.04 3.59 4.70
C HIS A 151 -6.34 5.09 4.71
N ASP A 152 -5.38 5.91 4.30
CA ASP A 152 -5.51 7.37 4.29
C ASP A 152 -6.54 7.84 3.24
N GLU A 153 -6.57 7.21 2.07
CA GLU A 153 -7.53 7.54 1.00
C GLU A 153 -8.94 6.95 1.23
N ARG A 154 -9.16 6.07 2.22
CA ARG A 154 -10.50 5.51 2.48
C ARG A 154 -11.53 6.55 2.93
N HIS A 155 -11.05 7.66 3.50
CA HIS A 155 -11.88 8.69 4.08
C HIS A 155 -11.74 10.04 3.36
N PHE A 156 -10.98 10.07 2.26
CA PHE A 156 -10.82 11.25 1.44
C PHE A 156 -11.26 10.95 0.01
N ASP A 157 -12.46 11.41 -0.34
CA ASP A 157 -12.96 11.33 -1.70
C ASP A 157 -12.28 12.39 -2.58
N GLY A 158 -11.78 12.00 -3.75
CA GLY A 158 -11.08 12.92 -4.65
C GLY A 158 -10.11 12.25 -5.61
N LEU A 159 -9.28 13.07 -6.25
CA LEU A 159 -8.22 12.67 -7.17
C LEU A 159 -6.92 12.40 -6.40
N HIS A 160 -6.43 11.17 -6.46
CA HIS A 160 -5.18 10.77 -5.81
C HIS A 160 -4.15 10.37 -6.85
N ILE A 161 -2.97 10.97 -6.74
CA ILE A 161 -1.87 10.79 -7.69
C ILE A 161 -0.62 10.36 -6.92
N THR A 162 0.07 9.32 -7.40
CA THR A 162 1.34 8.86 -6.83
C THR A 162 2.43 8.96 -7.88
N ILE A 163 3.54 9.64 -7.56
CA ILE A 163 4.74 9.73 -8.42
C ILE A 163 5.84 8.84 -7.84
N GLY A 164 6.21 7.79 -8.55
CA GLY A 164 7.33 6.91 -8.22
C GLY A 164 8.52 7.13 -9.13
N HIS A 165 9.68 6.57 -8.76
CA HIS A 165 10.97 6.79 -9.44
C HIS A 165 11.24 8.29 -9.63
N VAL A 166 10.96 9.07 -8.59
CA VAL A 166 11.02 10.54 -8.57
C VAL A 166 12.34 11.11 -9.15
N PRO A 167 13.53 10.49 -8.93
CA PRO A 167 14.79 10.99 -9.49
C PRO A 167 14.93 10.80 -11.00
N SER A 168 14.19 9.86 -11.60
CA SER A 168 14.25 9.52 -13.03
C SER A 168 13.58 10.60 -13.87
N ASP A 169 14.11 10.94 -15.04
CA ASP A 169 13.42 11.82 -16.01
C ASP A 169 12.19 11.18 -16.65
N HIS A 170 12.02 9.88 -16.44
CA HIS A 170 10.82 9.11 -16.74
C HIS A 170 10.28 8.53 -15.43
N PRO A 171 9.43 9.27 -14.69
CA PRO A 171 8.87 8.79 -13.45
C PRO A 171 7.83 7.71 -13.76
N THR A 172 7.35 7.05 -12.71
CA THR A 172 6.10 6.28 -12.79
C THR A 172 5.00 7.10 -12.16
N VAL A 173 3.79 7.05 -12.71
CA VAL A 173 2.65 7.84 -12.21
C VAL A 173 1.43 6.93 -12.13
N SER A 174 0.79 6.93 -10.97
CA SER A 174 -0.50 6.27 -10.72
C SER A 174 -1.54 7.35 -10.49
N VAL A 175 -2.71 7.25 -11.13
CA VAL A 175 -3.82 8.18 -10.95
C VAL A 175 -5.07 7.38 -10.63
N CYS A 176 -5.79 7.79 -9.59
CA CYS A 176 -7.10 7.21 -9.29
C CYS A 176 -8.07 8.27 -8.76
N VAL A 177 -9.35 8.00 -8.97
CA VAL A 177 -10.44 8.70 -8.28
C VAL A 177 -10.91 7.80 -7.15
N ALA A 178 -10.84 8.30 -5.91
CA ALA A 178 -11.37 7.62 -4.74
C ALA A 178 -12.74 8.21 -4.37
N VAL A 179 -13.74 7.35 -4.17
CA VAL A 179 -15.06 7.73 -3.64
C VAL A 179 -15.59 6.62 -2.74
N ASN A 180 -16.00 6.95 -1.52
CA ASN A 180 -16.58 6.02 -0.56
C ASN A 180 -15.70 4.78 -0.33
N GLY A 181 -14.38 4.98 -0.26
CA GLY A 181 -13.38 3.92 -0.09
C GLY A 181 -13.15 3.01 -1.32
N HIS A 182 -13.79 3.30 -2.46
CA HIS A 182 -13.53 2.63 -3.74
C HIS A 182 -12.57 3.47 -4.59
N ARG A 183 -11.65 2.81 -5.28
CA ARG A 183 -10.72 3.45 -6.23
C ARG A 183 -11.02 3.06 -7.66
N PHE A 184 -11.03 4.08 -8.51
CA PHE A 184 -11.20 3.94 -9.95
C PHE A 184 -9.92 4.41 -10.62
N MET A 185 -9.11 3.47 -11.10
CA MET A 185 -7.85 3.78 -11.79
C MET A 185 -8.12 4.57 -13.07
N LYS A 186 -7.28 5.56 -13.33
CA LYS A 186 -7.39 6.46 -14.49
C LYS A 186 -6.10 6.49 -15.29
N SER A 187 -6.23 6.90 -16.54
CA SER A 187 -5.07 7.15 -17.38
C SER A 187 -4.41 8.45 -16.92
N VAL A 188 -3.09 8.54 -17.04
CA VAL A 188 -2.35 9.75 -16.62
C VAL A 188 -2.80 10.99 -17.39
N ASP A 189 -3.14 10.82 -18.67
CA ASP A 189 -3.59 11.87 -19.59
C ASP A 189 -5.06 12.27 -19.37
N ASP A 190 -5.83 11.56 -18.55
CA ASP A 190 -7.18 11.98 -18.17
C ASP A 190 -7.13 13.25 -17.29
N TYR A 191 -6.17 13.32 -16.38
CA TYR A 191 -6.10 14.35 -15.34
C TYR A 191 -4.81 15.18 -15.31
N LEU A 192 -3.77 14.82 -16.08
CA LEU A 192 -2.51 15.57 -16.15
C LEU A 192 -2.28 16.12 -17.56
N GLU A 193 -2.01 17.42 -17.68
CA GLU A 193 -1.67 18.04 -18.96
C GLU A 193 -0.22 17.73 -19.35
N GLY A 194 0.01 17.33 -20.60
CA GLY A 194 1.35 17.04 -21.12
C GLY A 194 1.99 15.78 -20.52
N VAL A 195 1.22 14.91 -19.86
CA VAL A 195 1.71 13.63 -19.31
C VAL A 195 0.95 12.50 -19.96
N HIS A 196 1.66 11.53 -20.54
CA HIS A 196 1.05 10.44 -21.31
C HIS A 196 1.89 9.16 -21.25
N MET A 197 1.31 8.02 -21.65
CA MET A 197 2.06 6.78 -21.82
C MET A 197 2.74 6.76 -23.19
N GLY A 198 4.05 6.59 -23.23
CA GLY A 198 4.84 6.60 -24.46
C GLY A 198 6.07 5.71 -24.42
N GLU A 199 6.82 5.69 -25.51
CA GLU A 199 8.09 4.98 -25.61
C GLU A 199 9.28 5.94 -25.45
N TYR A 200 10.26 5.55 -24.65
CA TYR A 200 11.49 6.32 -24.45
C TYR A 200 12.72 5.41 -24.39
N LYS A 201 13.87 5.99 -24.75
CA LYS A 201 15.16 5.29 -24.77
C LYS A 201 15.84 5.42 -23.42
N VAL A 202 16.17 4.28 -22.82
CA VAL A 202 16.93 4.24 -21.57
C VAL A 202 18.31 3.67 -21.85
N GLU A 203 19.34 4.30 -21.30
CA GLU A 203 20.68 3.72 -21.29
C GLU A 203 20.74 2.67 -20.19
N ILE A 204 20.97 1.42 -20.56
CA ILE A 204 21.13 0.32 -19.63
C ILE A 204 22.61 -0.01 -19.52
N PHE A 205 23.05 -0.11 -18.27
CA PHE A 205 24.36 -0.62 -17.93
C PHE A 205 24.25 -2.12 -17.68
N THR A 206 24.66 -2.92 -18.66
CA THR A 206 24.76 -4.38 -18.47
C THR A 206 26.13 -4.71 -17.91
N SER A 207 26.18 -5.16 -16.66
CA SER A 207 27.36 -5.84 -16.14
C SER A 207 27.52 -7.19 -16.87
N PRO A 208 28.75 -7.60 -17.21
CA PRO A 208 28.98 -8.88 -17.87
C PRO A 208 28.39 -10.02 -17.03
N ARG A 209 27.56 -10.87 -17.64
CA ARG A 209 27.13 -12.11 -16.98
C ARG A 209 28.37 -12.94 -16.66
N MET A 210 28.52 -13.33 -15.40
CA MET A 210 29.56 -14.26 -14.96
C MET A 210 29.40 -15.56 -15.75
N VAL A 211 30.23 -15.79 -16.76
CA VAL A 211 30.28 -17.06 -17.47
C VAL A 211 30.88 -18.07 -16.51
N ARG A 212 30.04 -18.87 -15.84
CA ARG A 212 30.52 -20.09 -15.21
C ARG A 212 31.02 -21.00 -16.32
N HIS A 213 32.34 -21.10 -16.49
CA HIS A 213 32.94 -22.17 -17.28
C HIS A 213 32.48 -23.51 -16.71
N LYS A 214 31.56 -24.18 -17.41
CA LYS A 214 31.30 -25.61 -17.21
C LYS A 214 32.51 -26.37 -17.75
N ASN A 215 33.60 -26.44 -16.97
CA ASN A 215 34.47 -27.61 -17.06
C ASN A 215 33.73 -28.73 -16.35
N GLN A 216 32.76 -29.34 -17.04
CA GLN A 216 32.14 -30.58 -16.63
C GLN A 216 32.78 -31.69 -17.46
N ASP A 217 33.75 -32.38 -16.86
CA ASP A 217 34.01 -33.76 -17.22
C ASP A 217 32.73 -34.57 -16.91
N PRO A 218 32.05 -35.17 -17.90
CA PRO A 218 30.72 -35.75 -17.73
C PRO A 218 30.65 -37.00 -16.84
N GLN A 219 31.78 -37.54 -16.35
CA GLN A 219 31.79 -38.79 -15.58
C GLN A 219 31.90 -38.64 -14.05
N ALA A 220 32.18 -37.46 -13.50
CA ALA A 220 32.53 -37.36 -12.06
C ALA A 220 31.35 -37.09 -11.09
N TYR A 221 30.10 -36.93 -11.53
CA TYR A 221 28.99 -36.67 -10.61
C TYR A 221 27.73 -37.47 -10.91
N LYS A 222 27.84 -38.80 -10.77
CA LYS A 222 26.68 -39.66 -10.52
C LYS A 222 26.63 -40.06 -9.04
N ARG A 223 25.74 -39.35 -8.34
CA ARG A 223 24.93 -39.78 -7.17
C ARG A 223 25.65 -40.05 -5.83
N SER A 224 25.28 -39.26 -4.83
CA SER A 224 24.60 -39.80 -3.64
C SER A 224 23.56 -38.79 -3.14
N ARG A 225 22.31 -38.94 -3.61
CA ARG A 225 21.14 -38.42 -2.91
C ARG A 225 20.57 -39.57 -2.10
N TYR A 226 20.97 -39.67 -0.83
CA TYR A 226 20.26 -40.52 0.11
C TYR A 226 18.96 -39.81 0.49
N ARG A 227 17.83 -40.39 0.10
CA ARG A 227 16.48 -39.97 0.51
C ARG A 227 16.01 -41.01 1.52
N PRO A 228 15.92 -40.73 2.82
CA PRO A 228 15.28 -41.66 3.74
C PRO A 228 13.78 -41.66 3.46
N GLN A 229 13.26 -42.80 3.01
CA GLN A 229 11.84 -43.11 3.09
C GLN A 229 11.53 -43.42 4.56
N GLY A 230 10.86 -42.49 5.24
CA GLY A 230 10.31 -42.74 6.57
C GLY A 230 9.00 -43.52 6.44
N THR A 231 9.04 -44.82 6.68
CA THR A 231 7.87 -45.62 7.02
C THR A 231 7.73 -45.69 8.54
N GLY A 232 6.55 -45.34 9.05
CA GLY A 232 5.95 -46.06 10.18
C GLY A 232 6.50 -45.85 11.59
N ASN A 233 5.70 -45.11 12.37
CA ASN A 233 5.38 -45.33 13.78
C ASN A 233 6.43 -45.10 14.89
N LYS A 234 6.01 -44.23 15.80
CA LYS A 234 5.96 -44.40 17.27
C LYS A 234 7.25 -44.92 17.91
N THR A 235 7.99 -44.03 18.58
CA THR A 235 7.95 -43.84 20.05
C THR A 235 9.01 -42.82 20.47
N SER A 236 8.72 -42.18 21.59
CA SER A 236 9.56 -41.26 22.36
C SER A 236 10.87 -41.87 22.87
N GLY A 237 11.93 -41.06 22.94
CA GLY A 237 13.15 -41.28 23.74
C GLY A 237 14.16 -40.18 23.39
N PHE A 238 14.80 -39.40 24.29
CA PHE A 238 15.40 -39.72 25.58
C PHE A 238 16.07 -41.10 25.59
N PHE A 239 17.42 -41.08 25.60
CA PHE A 239 18.40 -42.19 25.58
C PHE A 239 18.84 -42.75 24.21
N SER A 240 19.94 -42.20 23.68
CA SER A 240 20.97 -42.99 22.95
C SER A 240 22.29 -42.20 22.77
N THR A 241 22.67 -41.40 23.77
CA THR A 241 24.09 -40.99 23.89
C THR A 241 24.77 -42.07 24.73
N VAL A 242 26.03 -42.41 24.37
CA VAL A 242 26.93 -43.40 24.97
C VAL A 242 26.98 -44.74 24.21
N VAL A 243 27.50 -44.76 22.96
CA VAL A 243 28.45 -45.80 22.46
C VAL A 243 29.24 -45.31 21.21
N ASP A 244 29.79 -44.09 21.19
CA ASP A 244 30.68 -43.67 20.07
C ASP A 244 32.00 -43.04 20.55
N PHE A 245 32.35 -43.26 21.82
CA PHE A 245 33.56 -42.69 22.45
C PHE A 245 34.79 -43.64 22.44
N MET A 246 34.89 -44.58 21.49
CA MET A 246 36.03 -45.53 21.43
C MET A 246 36.47 -45.92 20.01
N LEU A 247 36.59 -44.97 19.08
CA LEU A 247 37.33 -45.20 17.83
C LEU A 247 38.27 -44.02 17.53
N PRO A 248 39.56 -44.27 17.19
CA PRO A 248 40.50 -43.21 16.83
C PRO A 248 40.09 -42.55 15.50
N PRO A 249 40.37 -41.25 15.31
CA PRO A 249 40.02 -40.56 14.07
C PRO A 249 40.79 -41.14 12.87
N PRO A 250 40.16 -41.21 11.68
CA PRO A 250 40.85 -41.64 10.47
C PRO A 250 41.97 -40.65 10.10
N PRO A 251 43.04 -41.11 9.43
CA PRO A 251 44.14 -40.24 9.02
C PRO A 251 43.64 -39.14 8.05
N PRO A 252 44.28 -37.95 8.07
CA PRO A 252 43.90 -36.85 7.20
C PRO A 252 44.06 -37.23 5.72
N PRO A 253 43.21 -36.71 4.82
CA PRO A 253 43.32 -36.98 3.40
C PRO A 253 44.65 -36.43 2.86
N VAL A 254 45.37 -37.27 2.12
CA VAL A 254 46.55 -36.86 1.35
C VAL A 254 46.08 -36.01 0.18
N PHE A 255 46.37 -34.71 0.21
CA PHE A 255 46.12 -33.83 -0.92
C PHE A 255 47.22 -34.06 -1.98
N PRO A 256 46.89 -34.35 -3.25
CA PRO A 256 47.88 -34.34 -4.31
C PRO A 256 48.45 -32.93 -4.45
N GLU A 257 49.75 -32.81 -4.74
CA GLU A 257 50.40 -31.52 -4.98
C GLU A 257 49.69 -30.74 -6.10
N PRO A 258 49.56 -29.40 -5.96
CA PRO A 258 48.93 -28.60 -6.99
C PRO A 258 49.76 -28.68 -8.29
N PRO A 259 49.11 -28.80 -9.46
CA PRO A 259 49.82 -28.77 -10.72
C PRO A 259 50.60 -27.46 -10.85
N SER A 260 51.87 -27.56 -11.18
CA SER A 260 52.79 -26.47 -11.50
C SER A 260 52.48 -25.91 -12.89
N THR A 261 51.30 -25.33 -13.04
CA THR A 261 50.99 -24.42 -14.13
C THR A 261 50.49 -23.13 -13.51
N MET A 262 51.28 -22.06 -13.64
CA MET A 262 50.73 -20.71 -13.52
C MET A 262 49.70 -20.56 -14.64
N GLY A 263 48.44 -20.89 -14.33
CA GLY A 263 47.31 -20.48 -15.13
C GLY A 263 47.33 -18.96 -15.21
N SER A 264 47.18 -18.43 -16.42
CA SER A 264 47.05 -17.01 -16.71
C SER A 264 46.11 -16.33 -15.71
N LEU A 265 46.46 -15.12 -15.27
CA LEU A 265 45.53 -14.26 -14.53
C LEU A 265 44.16 -14.29 -15.23
N PRO A 266 43.03 -14.40 -14.49
CA PRO A 266 41.72 -14.32 -15.12
C PRO A 266 41.65 -13.02 -15.92
N ASP A 267 41.18 -13.10 -17.16
CA ASP A 267 41.06 -11.96 -18.05
C ASP A 267 40.35 -10.80 -17.31
N PRO A 268 40.78 -9.54 -17.51
CA PRO A 268 40.13 -8.40 -16.89
C PRO A 268 38.64 -8.42 -17.24
N ILE A 269 37.78 -8.27 -16.22
CA ILE A 269 36.33 -8.22 -16.40
C ILE A 269 36.06 -7.15 -17.48
N PRO A 270 35.40 -7.52 -18.59
CA PRO A 270 35.17 -6.56 -19.67
C PRO A 270 34.36 -5.39 -19.10
N PRO A 271 34.68 -4.15 -19.49
CA PRO A 271 33.99 -3.00 -18.97
C PRO A 271 32.49 -3.14 -19.28
N PRO A 272 31.63 -2.71 -18.34
CA PRO A 272 30.19 -2.73 -18.55
C PRO A 272 29.84 -2.03 -19.86
N THR A 273 29.03 -2.70 -20.67
CA THR A 273 28.62 -2.20 -21.98
C THR A 273 27.38 -1.33 -21.82
N LYS A 274 27.43 -0.14 -22.43
CA LYS A 274 26.25 0.72 -22.57
C LYS A 274 25.42 0.19 -23.74
N SER A 275 24.17 -0.15 -23.49
CA SER A 275 23.20 -0.45 -24.55
C SER A 275 21.99 0.47 -24.39
N LYS A 276 21.38 0.86 -25.52
CA LYS A 276 20.13 1.60 -25.51
C LYS A 276 19.00 0.61 -25.68
N ARG A 277 18.02 0.65 -24.77
CA ARG A 277 16.82 -0.18 -24.86
C ARG A 277 15.60 0.74 -24.89
N MET A 278 14.64 0.40 -25.73
CA MET A 278 13.33 1.05 -25.70
C MET A 278 12.54 0.53 -24.50
N GLN A 279 11.94 1.44 -23.75
CA GLN A 279 10.99 1.15 -22.69
C GLN A 279 9.69 1.91 -22.94
N THR A 280 8.59 1.35 -22.47
CA THR A 280 7.28 2.01 -22.45
C THR A 280 7.01 2.46 -21.02
N GLY A 281 6.55 3.69 -20.83
CA GLY A 281 6.21 4.23 -19.51
C GLY A 281 5.70 5.67 -19.63
N VAL A 282 5.74 6.41 -18.52
CA VAL A 282 5.24 7.79 -18.49
C VAL A 282 6.24 8.73 -19.16
N CYS A 283 5.74 9.52 -20.10
CA CYS A 283 6.43 10.60 -20.77
C CYS A 283 5.81 11.94 -20.34
N VAL A 284 6.65 12.96 -20.22
CA VAL A 284 6.25 14.34 -19.89
C VAL A 284 6.73 15.27 -21.00
N ASP A 285 5.78 15.95 -21.64
CA ASP A 285 5.99 16.82 -22.80
C ASP A 285 6.39 18.22 -22.36
N PHE A 286 7.63 18.38 -21.93
CA PHE A 286 8.19 19.70 -21.67
C PHE A 286 8.30 20.50 -22.97
N PRO A 287 7.99 21.82 -22.95
CA PRO A 287 8.29 22.72 -24.06
C PRO A 287 9.75 22.60 -24.51
N GLU A 288 10.01 22.82 -25.79
CA GLU A 288 11.34 22.66 -26.37
C GLU A 288 12.40 23.48 -25.60
N GLY A 289 13.49 22.79 -25.22
CA GLY A 289 14.59 23.40 -24.46
C GLY A 289 14.34 23.57 -22.97
N THR A 290 13.19 23.14 -22.45
CA THR A 290 12.88 23.11 -21.01
C THR A 290 12.94 21.69 -20.45
N SER A 291 13.07 21.61 -19.14
CA SER A 291 13.24 20.40 -18.35
C SER A 291 12.56 20.57 -17.00
N LEU A 292 12.46 19.50 -16.22
CA LEU A 292 11.87 19.57 -14.87
C LEU A 292 12.52 20.66 -13.98
N SER A 293 13.83 20.86 -14.11
CA SER A 293 14.55 21.85 -13.29
C SER A 293 14.18 23.30 -13.61
N ASP A 294 13.53 23.58 -14.74
CA ASP A 294 13.08 24.92 -15.12
C ASP A 294 11.75 25.32 -14.44
N TYR A 295 11.12 24.39 -13.73
CA TYR A 295 9.87 24.60 -13.01
C TYR A 295 10.15 24.82 -11.52
N ASP A 296 10.50 26.06 -11.17
CA ASP A 296 10.74 26.46 -9.79
C ASP A 296 9.47 26.38 -8.94
N PHE A 297 9.65 25.94 -7.70
CA PHE A 297 8.60 25.89 -6.69
C PHE A 297 8.98 26.77 -5.49
N PRO A 298 7.98 27.23 -4.71
CA PRO A 298 8.23 28.08 -3.55
C PRO A 298 9.08 27.38 -2.48
N GLN A 299 10.14 28.04 -2.00
CA GLN A 299 11.10 27.40 -1.07
C GLN A 299 10.48 27.12 0.31
N GLU A 300 9.41 27.82 0.67
CA GLU A 300 8.65 27.52 1.88
C GLU A 300 8.08 26.09 1.88
N TRP A 301 7.86 25.48 0.72
CA TRP A 301 7.42 24.09 0.63
C TRP A 301 8.41 23.14 1.31
N ILE A 302 9.71 23.35 1.11
CA ILE A 302 10.74 22.52 1.77
C ILE A 302 10.74 22.75 3.28
N SER A 303 10.52 23.99 3.72
CA SER A 303 10.53 24.33 5.15
C SER A 303 9.41 23.64 5.95
N ARG A 304 8.36 23.18 5.28
CA ARG A 304 7.23 22.46 5.88
C ARG A 304 7.46 20.95 6.00
N VAL A 305 8.57 20.44 5.50
CA VAL A 305 8.91 19.02 5.53
C VAL A 305 10.03 18.76 6.54
N THR A 306 9.77 17.89 7.51
CA THR A 306 10.74 17.50 8.55
C THR A 306 10.92 15.98 8.56
N ARG A 307 12.14 15.48 8.77
CA ARG A 307 12.33 14.04 8.99
C ARG A 307 11.77 13.66 10.36
N TYR A 308 11.05 12.54 10.42
CA TYR A 308 10.72 11.94 11.71
C TYR A 308 12.02 11.53 12.43
N ALA A 309 12.21 12.04 13.64
CA ALA A 309 13.27 11.64 14.55
C ALA A 309 12.63 10.96 15.76
N PRO A 310 12.83 9.65 15.97
CA PRO A 310 12.29 9.00 17.16
C PRO A 310 12.89 9.65 18.42
N PRO A 311 12.12 9.79 19.50
CA PRO A 311 12.64 10.33 20.76
C PRO A 311 13.84 9.49 21.21
N ALA A 312 14.89 10.16 21.69
CA ALA A 312 16.09 9.49 22.17
C ALA A 312 15.71 8.46 23.26
N PRO A 313 16.32 7.26 23.26
CA PRO A 313 16.01 6.26 24.27
C PRO A 313 16.29 6.82 25.65
N VAL A 314 15.25 6.91 26.49
CA VAL A 314 15.40 7.27 27.90
C VAL A 314 16.13 6.10 28.56
N HIS A 315 17.42 6.28 28.86
CA HIS A 315 18.16 5.34 29.69
C HIS A 315 17.59 5.36 31.10
N VAL A 316 16.60 4.49 31.36
CA VAL A 316 16.22 4.14 32.73
C VAL A 316 17.38 3.35 33.31
N GLN A 317 18.17 3.99 34.18
CA GLN A 317 19.15 3.27 35.00
C GLN A 317 18.39 2.37 35.97
N VAL A 318 18.22 1.10 35.60
CA VAL A 318 17.81 0.06 36.55
C VAL A 318 19.03 -0.23 37.41
N ALA A 319 19.01 0.24 38.67
CA ALA A 319 20.02 -0.11 39.65
C ALA A 319 20.03 -1.62 39.88
N THR A 320 21.14 -2.27 39.59
CA THR A 320 21.36 -3.69 39.91
C THR A 320 21.60 -3.83 41.42
N PRO A 321 20.89 -4.73 42.12
CA PRO A 321 21.21 -5.02 43.52
C PRO A 321 22.56 -5.77 43.63
N ALA A 322 23.29 -5.45 44.69
CA ALA A 322 24.64 -5.92 44.95
C ALA A 322 24.74 -7.45 45.04
N ALA A 323 25.83 -7.98 44.49
CA ALA A 323 26.15 -9.38 44.37
C ALA A 323 26.18 -10.11 45.73
N TRP A 324 25.53 -11.27 45.80
CA TRP A 324 25.79 -12.30 46.81
C TRP A 324 26.59 -13.44 46.19
N SER A 325 27.60 -13.87 46.94
CA SER A 325 28.62 -14.87 46.66
C SER A 325 28.06 -16.29 46.43
N SER A 326 28.66 -16.98 45.45
CA SER A 326 28.52 -18.40 45.05
C SER A 326 28.69 -19.41 46.21
N PRO A 327 28.37 -20.74 46.10
CA PRO A 327 28.48 -21.56 44.87
C PRO A 327 27.53 -22.76 44.65
N THR A 328 27.74 -23.41 43.49
CA THR A 328 27.44 -24.82 43.13
C THR A 328 25.99 -25.27 42.91
N HIS A 329 25.53 -25.25 41.65
CA HIS A 329 25.24 -26.45 40.85
C HIS A 329 24.78 -26.03 39.45
N VAL A 330 25.61 -26.29 38.43
CA VAL A 330 25.24 -26.10 37.03
C VAL A 330 24.66 -27.41 36.53
N THR A 331 23.34 -27.47 36.40
CA THR A 331 22.68 -28.41 35.49
C THR A 331 22.58 -27.75 34.11
N HIS A 332 23.01 -28.49 33.10
CA HIS A 332 22.95 -28.11 31.70
C HIS A 332 21.51 -27.94 31.22
N GLU A 333 21.19 -26.79 30.62
CA GLU A 333 20.13 -26.70 29.62
C GLU A 333 20.62 -25.95 28.38
N ARG A 334 20.31 -26.52 27.22
CA ARG A 334 20.88 -26.19 25.90
C ARG A 334 20.48 -24.79 25.44
N ARG A 335 21.46 -24.06 24.90
CA ARG A 335 21.24 -22.88 24.04
C ARG A 335 20.32 -23.23 22.86
N GLY A 336 19.08 -22.78 22.91
CA GLY A 336 18.26 -22.55 21.75
C GLY A 336 18.60 -21.18 21.14
N SER A 337 19.16 -21.19 19.94
CA SER A 337 19.26 -20.02 19.07
C SER A 337 17.84 -19.61 18.65
N SER A 338 17.27 -18.57 19.26
CA SER A 338 16.07 -17.93 18.75
C SER A 338 16.47 -16.73 17.89
N ARG A 339 16.35 -16.92 16.57
CA ARG A 339 16.13 -15.82 15.62
C ARG A 339 14.79 -15.18 16.02
N ARG A 340 14.82 -13.96 16.58
CA ARG A 340 13.62 -13.13 16.66
C ARG A 340 13.29 -12.65 15.26
N TYR A 341 12.19 -13.17 14.72
CA TYR A 341 11.41 -12.46 13.72
C TYR A 341 10.73 -11.30 14.45
N TRP A 342 10.89 -10.09 13.91
CA TRP A 342 10.04 -8.96 14.26
C TRP A 342 8.71 -9.19 13.56
N ASN A 343 7.66 -9.48 14.34
CA ASN A 343 6.28 -9.40 13.87
C ASN A 343 5.80 -7.98 14.20
N ASP A 344 5.57 -7.17 13.16
CA ASP A 344 5.07 -5.80 13.27
C ASP A 344 3.51 -5.77 13.27
N GLU A 345 2.86 -6.54 14.16
CA GLU A 345 1.39 -6.61 14.25
C GLU A 345 0.82 -6.37 15.66
N GLU A 346 1.52 -5.64 16.54
CA GLU A 346 1.03 -5.35 17.90
C GLU A 346 1.03 -3.86 18.28
N TRP A 347 0.51 -2.98 17.40
CA TRP A 347 0.14 -1.63 17.83
C TRP A 347 -1.09 -1.14 17.08
N ILE A 348 -2.29 -1.44 17.60
CA ILE A 348 -3.51 -0.60 17.65
C ILE A 348 -4.57 -1.44 18.39
N LEU A 349 -4.54 -1.39 19.72
CA LEU A 349 -5.69 -1.73 20.58
C LEU A 349 -5.55 -0.93 21.88
N LYS A 350 -5.37 0.39 21.77
CA LYS A 350 -5.64 1.34 22.85
C LYS A 350 -6.26 2.59 22.25
N ASP A 351 -7.35 3.01 22.87
CA ASP A 351 -8.14 4.21 22.61
C ASP A 351 -9.24 4.10 21.54
N ILE A 352 -10.16 3.16 21.76
CA ILE A 352 -11.56 3.33 21.34
C ILE A 352 -12.25 4.14 22.45
N PRO A 353 -12.67 5.41 22.23
CA PRO A 353 -13.60 6.04 23.15
C PRO A 353 -14.92 5.26 23.14
N PRO A 354 -15.58 5.04 24.28
CA PRO A 354 -16.87 4.37 24.30
C PRO A 354 -17.88 5.17 23.45
N PRO A 355 -18.84 4.50 22.79
CA PRO A 355 -19.86 5.19 22.00
C PRO A 355 -20.61 6.19 22.89
N LEU A 356 -20.77 7.41 22.38
CA LEU A 356 -21.67 8.42 22.95
C LEU A 356 -23.07 7.80 23.04
N GLU A 357 -23.52 7.52 24.26
CA GLU A 357 -24.93 7.31 24.54
C GLU A 357 -25.63 8.65 24.25
N VAL A 358 -26.36 8.69 23.14
CA VAL A 358 -27.32 9.76 22.88
C VAL A 358 -28.49 9.49 23.81
N GLU A 359 -28.51 10.16 24.96
CA GLU A 359 -29.73 10.34 25.73
C GLU A 359 -30.73 11.07 24.83
N ILE A 360 -31.76 10.34 24.41
CA ILE A 360 -32.95 10.93 23.77
C ILE A 360 -33.72 11.60 24.90
N ASP A 361 -33.60 12.93 25.00
CA ASP A 361 -34.49 13.73 25.82
C ASP A 361 -35.89 13.69 25.19
N HIS A 362 -36.80 12.98 25.86
CA HIS A 362 -38.23 13.04 25.57
C HIS A 362 -38.83 14.28 26.23
N SER A 363 -38.55 15.45 25.67
CA SER A 363 -39.37 16.64 25.94
C SER A 363 -39.32 17.60 24.75
N GLU A 364 -40.39 17.54 23.94
CA GLU A 364 -41.10 18.67 23.33
C GLU A 364 -41.93 18.16 22.14
N ASP A 365 -43.21 17.89 22.43
CA ASP A 365 -44.26 17.75 21.41
C ASP A 365 -44.38 19.06 20.63
N VAL A 366 -43.82 19.10 19.42
CA VAL A 366 -44.11 20.16 18.45
C VAL A 366 -45.30 19.71 17.61
N ASP A 367 -46.46 20.28 17.92
CA ASP A 367 -47.71 20.14 17.19
C ASP A 367 -47.57 20.70 15.76
N ILE A 368 -47.61 19.81 14.76
CA ILE A 368 -47.39 20.11 13.34
C ILE A 368 -48.64 20.66 12.62
N ASN A 369 -49.67 21.09 13.36
CA ASN A 369 -50.90 21.66 12.78
C ASN A 369 -51.07 23.17 13.06
N GLN A 370 -50.14 24.00 12.58
CA GLN A 370 -50.41 25.44 12.41
C GLN A 370 -50.20 25.91 10.97
N PRO A 371 -51.18 26.61 10.36
CA PRO A 371 -51.07 27.09 8.99
C PRO A 371 -50.13 28.32 8.92
N SER A 372 -49.32 28.35 7.85
CA SER A 372 -48.34 29.41 7.58
C SER A 372 -49.01 30.79 7.41
N PRO A 373 -48.38 31.89 7.90
CA PRO A 373 -48.89 33.24 7.68
C PRO A 373 -48.65 33.71 6.23
N PRO A 374 -49.47 34.64 5.70
CA PRO A 374 -49.44 34.99 4.29
C PRO A 374 -48.23 35.84 3.92
N LYS A 375 -47.67 35.57 2.74
CA LYS A 375 -46.59 36.33 2.10
C LYS A 375 -47.04 37.76 1.83
N GLY A 376 -46.42 38.72 2.50
CA GLY A 376 -46.48 40.15 2.14
C GLY A 376 -45.32 40.52 1.22
N LYS A 377 -45.65 41.05 0.04
CA LYS A 377 -44.87 42.01 -0.76
C LYS A 377 -45.67 43.33 -0.76
N PRO A 378 -45.07 44.51 -0.92
CA PRO A 378 -43.92 44.84 -1.77
C PRO A 378 -42.59 45.03 -1.06
#